data_AF-A0A367ZEF9-F1
#
_entry.id   AF-A0A367ZEF9-F1
#
_cell.length_a   1.000
_cell.length_b   1.000
_cell.length_c   1.000
_cell.angle_alpha   90.00
_cell.angle_beta   90.00
_cell.angle_gamma   90.00
#
_symmetry.space_group_name_H-M   'P 1'
#
loop_
_entity.id
_entity.type
_entity.pdbx_description
1 polymer ?
#
loop_
_entity_poly.entity_id
_entity_poly.type
_entity_poly.pdbx_seq_one_letter_code
_entity_poly.pdbx_strand_id
1 'polypeptide(L)'
;MSSLNGYAQDEYARPHWWFGAGLGANYNIYGLELKKLNDSYSSPEAFTKGSGFGIFGAALIEYRPTIMWGGFLNLGFDGRSGKISDIDVAGKYKISPAINYISLEPNLRFNPAGEGFFLFLGPKLNFNITKSFDYETPTEKISGDFSNVRSTNFGGQIGLGYDLPLTSQEKNLQIVLAPTLGLHFGQGVRDIEKWNLTTVRFGIQLKFGSTPIQKEVLKQEVDFSIQSPQIIPGTRRVSETFPLRNYIFFDQNSTKIPSRYIQLSPEQADKFKEENLFEPKLQQLSGRSARQMEVYYNILNIIGDRMRRYPDAMISLIGASKQGKDTGKEMANSVREYLVNVFGINPARILTFGVEKPEIPSYQPGGTRELSLVMEEDNRVDIKSGNLDLLLPVKIIAIQEDPIDADVVFQVNDSKNILSSWTLQITDAKGTTKTFGPFITKQERISGNQILGKEEIGDYQIVMIGKTKDGSTITKEQKLRLAKAEGPEEQPGLRYSILFEFDQSKTVATYEKFLSEVVVPTIPEGASVVIHGHTDIVGEESHNLTLSNNRAQETMNVIQRELNKAGKKYVRFDTYGFGEDPRRAPFENRLPEERFYNRTVIIDIIP
;
A
#
# COMPACT_ATOMS: atom_id res chain seq x y z
N MET A 1 24.82 5.87 -21.13
CA MET A 1 25.03 4.49 -20.67
C MET A 1 23.90 4.14 -19.73
N SER A 2 22.83 3.60 -20.30
CA SER A 2 21.62 3.16 -19.62
C SER A 2 21.82 1.72 -19.15
N SER A 3 21.94 1.51 -17.84
CA SER A 3 21.89 0.18 -17.24
C SER A 3 20.45 -0.31 -17.25
N LEU A 4 20.16 -1.22 -18.17
CA LEU A 4 19.02 -2.15 -18.13
C LEU A 4 19.13 -2.96 -16.84
N ASN A 5 18.39 -2.56 -15.80
CA ASN A 5 18.14 -3.44 -14.66
C ASN A 5 16.99 -4.36 -15.03
N GLY A 6 17.34 -5.63 -15.20
CA GLY A 6 16.46 -6.70 -15.60
C GLY A 6 15.32 -6.91 -14.60
N TYR A 7 14.20 -7.34 -15.17
CA TYR A 7 13.07 -7.94 -14.48
C TYR A 7 13.57 -9.07 -13.56
N ALA A 8 13.65 -8.81 -12.26
CA ALA A 8 13.70 -9.88 -11.27
C ALA A 8 12.28 -10.47 -11.21
N GLN A 9 12.12 -11.62 -11.87
CA GLN A 9 10.90 -12.41 -11.89
C GLN A 9 10.62 -12.93 -10.47
N ASP A 10 9.39 -12.72 -10.00
CA ASP A 10 8.87 -13.15 -8.71
C ASP A 10 9.11 -14.66 -8.45
N GLU A 11 10.09 -15.00 -7.61
CA GLU A 11 10.28 -16.36 -7.09
C GLU A 11 9.47 -16.53 -5.80
N TYR A 12 8.25 -17.03 -5.94
CA TYR A 12 7.55 -17.69 -4.83
C TYR A 12 8.46 -18.79 -4.25
N ALA A 13 8.44 -18.97 -2.92
CA ALA A 13 9.23 -19.97 -2.18
C ALA A 13 8.82 -21.43 -2.49
N ARG A 14 8.99 -21.85 -3.74
CA ARG A 14 8.75 -23.20 -4.23
C ARG A 14 10.03 -24.01 -4.12
N PRO A 15 9.94 -25.30 -3.79
CA PRO A 15 11.11 -26.16 -3.82
C PRO A 15 11.70 -26.16 -5.23
N HIS A 16 12.95 -25.72 -5.36
CA HIS A 16 13.68 -25.90 -6.60
C HIS A 16 14.00 -27.38 -6.82
N TRP A 17 14.16 -28.14 -5.74
CA TRP A 17 14.44 -29.57 -5.78
C TRP A 17 13.24 -30.40 -5.28
N TRP A 18 12.94 -31.44 -6.04
CA TRP A 18 11.92 -32.42 -5.77
C TRP A 18 12.53 -33.82 -5.84
N PHE A 19 12.15 -34.67 -4.89
CA PHE A 19 12.62 -36.06 -4.80
C PHE A 19 11.41 -36.97 -4.75
N GLY A 20 11.50 -38.16 -5.33
CA GLY A 20 10.31 -39.01 -5.41
C GLY A 20 10.54 -40.35 -6.06
N ALA A 21 9.42 -40.96 -6.44
CA ALA A 21 9.40 -42.21 -7.18
C ALA A 21 8.30 -42.19 -8.24
N GLY A 22 8.55 -42.90 -9.33
CA GLY A 22 7.61 -43.12 -10.42
C GLY A 22 7.27 -44.59 -10.60
N LEU A 23 6.02 -44.87 -10.93
CA LEU A 23 5.53 -46.19 -11.36
C LEU A 23 4.82 -46.04 -12.69
N GLY A 24 4.86 -47.06 -13.55
CA GLY A 24 4.13 -47.01 -14.81
C GLY A 24 3.92 -48.36 -15.48
N ALA A 25 2.96 -48.38 -16.41
CA ALA A 25 2.70 -49.49 -17.31
C ALA A 25 3.20 -49.15 -18.71
N ASN A 26 4.09 -49.99 -19.22
CA ASN A 26 4.63 -49.91 -20.58
C ASN A 26 3.78 -50.78 -21.50
N TYR A 27 3.22 -50.20 -22.56
CA TYR A 27 2.70 -50.94 -23.70
C TYR A 27 3.75 -50.92 -24.83
N ASN A 28 4.34 -52.07 -25.09
CA ASN A 28 5.44 -52.26 -26.01
C ASN A 28 4.90 -52.76 -27.35
N ILE A 29 5.30 -52.10 -28.44
CA ILE A 29 4.93 -52.44 -29.81
C ILE A 29 6.21 -52.82 -30.56
N TYR A 30 6.26 -54.06 -31.04
CA TYR A 30 7.42 -54.62 -31.72
C TYR A 30 7.23 -54.59 -33.24
N GLY A 31 8.20 -53.99 -33.94
CA GLY A 31 8.41 -54.18 -35.38
C GLY A 31 9.69 -54.97 -35.57
N LEU A 32 9.58 -56.19 -36.09
CA LEU A 32 10.61 -57.22 -36.00
C LEU A 32 10.99 -57.78 -37.37
N GLU A 33 12.17 -58.37 -37.44
CA GLU A 33 12.59 -59.35 -38.44
C GLU A 33 13.36 -60.45 -37.69
N LEU A 34 12.68 -61.08 -36.73
CA LEU A 34 13.29 -61.98 -35.76
C LEU A 34 13.19 -63.42 -36.26
N LYS A 35 14.29 -63.97 -36.79
CA LYS A 35 14.38 -65.37 -37.22
C LYS A 35 15.36 -66.16 -36.36
N LYS A 36 16.55 -65.63 -36.11
CA LYS A 36 17.57 -66.30 -35.29
C LYS A 36 17.40 -65.93 -33.81
N LEU A 37 16.96 -66.87 -32.97
CA LEU A 37 16.78 -66.60 -31.53
C LEU A 37 18.14 -66.59 -30.81
N ASN A 38 18.92 -67.65 -30.99
CA ASN A 38 20.30 -67.79 -30.55
C ASN A 38 21.06 -68.79 -31.44
N ASP A 39 22.22 -69.29 -31.00
CA ASP A 39 23.02 -70.23 -31.80
C ASP A 39 22.41 -71.64 -31.87
N SER A 40 21.50 -71.98 -30.96
CA SER A 40 20.82 -73.28 -30.89
C SER A 40 19.43 -73.27 -31.54
N TYR A 41 18.77 -72.11 -31.61
CA TYR A 41 17.36 -72.00 -32.02
C TYR A 41 17.12 -70.88 -33.02
N SER A 42 16.34 -71.20 -34.06
CA SER A 42 15.83 -70.27 -35.08
C SER A 42 14.42 -70.68 -35.49
N SER A 43 13.59 -69.71 -35.86
CA SER A 43 12.24 -69.97 -36.37
C SER A 43 12.24 -70.27 -37.88
N PRO A 44 11.23 -70.99 -38.38
CA PRO A 44 11.13 -71.32 -39.82
C PRO A 44 11.01 -70.05 -40.69
N GLU A 45 10.23 -69.08 -40.23
CA GLU A 45 10.08 -67.74 -40.83
C GLU A 45 10.44 -66.66 -39.82
N ALA A 46 10.62 -65.41 -40.27
CA ALA A 46 10.88 -64.29 -39.37
C ALA A 46 9.59 -63.81 -38.71
N PHE A 47 9.59 -63.63 -37.40
CA PHE A 47 8.51 -62.91 -36.72
C PHE A 47 8.60 -61.43 -37.10
N THR A 48 7.46 -60.83 -37.45
CA THR A 48 7.38 -59.48 -38.02
C THR A 48 6.74 -58.47 -37.08
N LYS A 49 5.81 -58.91 -36.21
CA LYS A 49 5.08 -58.02 -35.30
C LYS A 49 4.69 -58.68 -33.99
N GLY A 50 4.62 -57.87 -32.94
CA GLY A 50 4.02 -58.29 -31.68
C GLY A 50 3.80 -57.14 -30.72
N SER A 51 3.32 -57.45 -29.52
CA SER A 51 3.16 -56.46 -28.45
C SER A 51 3.26 -57.09 -27.07
N GLY A 52 3.36 -56.26 -26.03
CA GLY A 52 3.18 -56.74 -24.67
C GLY A 52 3.29 -55.66 -23.62
N PHE A 53 3.03 -56.08 -22.39
CA PHE A 53 3.04 -55.19 -21.24
C PHE A 53 4.29 -55.40 -20.40
N GLY A 54 4.84 -54.29 -19.91
CA GLY A 54 5.91 -54.28 -18.93
C GLY A 54 5.62 -53.27 -17.82
N ILE A 55 6.36 -53.40 -16.73
CA ILE A 55 6.29 -52.47 -15.61
C ILE A 55 7.47 -51.51 -15.66
N PHE A 56 7.24 -50.28 -15.21
CA PHE A 56 8.26 -49.27 -14.99
C PHE A 56 8.23 -48.86 -13.52
N GLY A 57 9.42 -48.75 -12.91
CA GLY A 57 9.56 -48.28 -11.55
C GLY A 57 10.90 -47.59 -11.36
N ALA A 58 10.90 -46.34 -10.90
CA ALA A 58 12.12 -45.53 -10.82
C ALA A 58 12.14 -44.59 -9.62
N ALA A 59 13.35 -44.30 -9.13
CA ALA A 59 13.58 -43.13 -8.30
C ALA A 59 13.63 -41.88 -9.20
N LEU A 60 13.12 -40.77 -8.69
CA LEU A 60 13.02 -39.49 -9.39
C LEU A 60 13.71 -38.39 -8.60
N ILE A 61 14.52 -37.60 -9.31
CA ILE A 61 14.97 -36.28 -8.86
C ILE A 61 14.57 -35.25 -9.91
N GLU A 62 14.05 -34.11 -9.48
CA GLU A 62 13.57 -33.05 -10.35
C GLU A 62 14.04 -31.68 -9.85
N TYR A 63 14.54 -30.86 -10.77
CA TYR A 63 15.00 -29.50 -10.54
C TYR A 63 14.15 -28.49 -11.34
N ARG A 64 13.61 -27.49 -10.66
CA ARG A 64 12.70 -26.46 -11.21
C ARG A 64 13.24 -25.07 -10.85
N PRO A 65 14.21 -24.53 -11.63
CA PRO A 65 14.76 -23.20 -11.39
C PRO A 65 13.81 -22.07 -11.79
N THR A 66 12.79 -22.33 -12.61
CA THR A 66 11.82 -21.32 -13.04
C THR A 66 10.44 -21.96 -13.16
N ILE A 67 9.39 -21.15 -13.33
CA ILE A 67 8.03 -21.65 -13.57
C ILE A 67 7.87 -22.31 -14.95
N MET A 68 8.70 -21.94 -15.94
CA MET A 68 8.60 -22.43 -17.32
C MET A 68 9.50 -23.63 -17.60
N TRP A 69 10.68 -23.68 -16.99
CA TRP A 69 11.73 -24.64 -17.30
C TRP A 69 12.17 -25.42 -16.06
N GLY A 70 12.42 -26.70 -16.27
CA GLY A 70 13.07 -27.58 -15.30
C GLY A 70 13.67 -28.80 -15.96
N GLY A 71 14.16 -29.72 -15.15
CA GLY A 71 14.60 -31.03 -15.62
C GLY A 71 14.34 -32.08 -14.56
N PHE A 72 14.12 -33.32 -14.98
CA PHE A 72 14.01 -34.44 -14.06
C PHE A 72 14.76 -35.65 -14.59
N LEU A 73 15.22 -36.49 -13.67
CA LEU A 73 15.94 -37.71 -13.94
C LEU A 73 15.18 -38.87 -13.31
N ASN A 74 14.79 -39.84 -14.13
CA ASN A 74 14.35 -41.14 -13.63
C ASN A 74 15.49 -42.15 -13.75
N LEU A 75 15.72 -42.92 -12.68
CA LEU A 75 16.63 -44.05 -12.67
C LEU A 75 15.90 -45.27 -12.10
N GLY A 76 15.76 -46.33 -12.89
CA GLY A 76 14.96 -47.47 -12.45
C GLY A 76 14.81 -48.62 -13.42
N PHE A 77 13.90 -49.52 -13.11
CA PHE A 77 13.57 -50.70 -13.89
C PHE A 77 12.61 -50.35 -15.04
N ASP A 78 12.91 -50.85 -16.24
CA ASP A 78 12.12 -50.68 -17.46
C ASP A 78 11.87 -52.05 -18.12
N GLY A 79 10.69 -52.62 -17.84
CA GLY A 79 10.27 -53.91 -18.39
C GLY A 79 9.70 -53.78 -19.79
N ARG A 80 10.16 -54.63 -20.71
CA ARG A 80 9.78 -54.65 -22.14
C ARG A 80 9.38 -56.06 -22.58
N SER A 81 8.66 -56.76 -21.72
CA SER A 81 8.18 -58.11 -22.00
C SER A 81 7.08 -58.12 -23.05
N GLY A 82 7.02 -59.20 -23.82
CA GLY A 82 6.21 -59.31 -25.03
C GLY A 82 5.59 -60.68 -25.26
N LYS A 83 4.62 -60.72 -26.17
CA LYS A 83 4.18 -61.95 -26.86
C LYS A 83 4.07 -61.68 -28.35
N ILE A 84 4.59 -62.60 -29.14
CA ILE A 84 4.71 -62.52 -30.60
C ILE A 84 4.23 -63.87 -31.14
N SER A 85 3.31 -63.89 -32.11
CA SER A 85 2.70 -65.13 -32.61
C SER A 85 2.14 -64.99 -34.03
N ASP A 86 2.91 -64.38 -34.93
CA ASP A 86 2.50 -64.07 -36.30
C ASP A 86 3.00 -65.07 -37.36
N ILE A 87 3.57 -66.20 -36.93
CA ILE A 87 3.97 -67.33 -37.79
C ILE A 87 2.99 -68.50 -37.61
N ASP A 88 2.41 -68.99 -38.71
CA ASP A 88 1.47 -70.12 -38.73
C ASP A 88 1.80 -71.15 -39.83
N VAL A 89 3.09 -71.32 -40.11
CA VAL A 89 3.57 -72.27 -41.12
C VAL A 89 3.88 -73.61 -40.47
N ALA A 90 3.16 -74.66 -40.87
CA ALA A 90 3.25 -76.00 -40.27
C ALA A 90 2.90 -76.04 -38.77
N GLY A 91 2.01 -75.14 -38.33
CA GLY A 91 1.55 -74.99 -36.95
C GLY A 91 1.95 -73.64 -36.36
N LYS A 92 1.33 -73.29 -35.23
CA LYS A 92 1.47 -71.97 -34.63
C LYS A 92 2.73 -71.86 -33.79
N TYR A 93 3.62 -70.94 -34.16
CA TYR A 93 4.81 -70.61 -33.37
C TYR A 93 4.56 -69.34 -32.55
N LYS A 94 5.02 -69.34 -31.30
CA LYS A 94 4.96 -68.15 -30.45
C LYS A 94 6.28 -67.90 -29.76
N ILE A 95 6.62 -66.64 -29.56
CA ILE A 95 7.74 -66.24 -28.73
C ILE A 95 7.31 -65.19 -27.71
N SER A 96 7.68 -65.42 -26.46
CA SER A 96 7.45 -64.50 -25.35
C SER A 96 8.78 -63.96 -24.86
N PRO A 97 9.26 -62.82 -25.40
CA PRO A 97 10.49 -62.20 -24.94
C PRO A 97 10.31 -61.59 -23.54
N ALA A 98 11.30 -61.79 -22.68
CA ALA A 98 11.45 -61.16 -21.38
C ALA A 98 12.70 -60.27 -21.39
N ILE A 99 12.55 -59.08 -21.98
CA ILE A 99 13.63 -58.09 -22.05
C ILE A 99 13.43 -57.04 -20.98
N ASN A 100 14.38 -56.93 -20.07
CA ASN A 100 14.35 -55.94 -18.99
C ASN A 100 15.61 -55.10 -18.97
N TYR A 101 15.46 -53.85 -18.57
CA TYR A 101 16.56 -52.90 -18.46
C TYR A 101 16.55 -52.18 -17.12
N ILE A 102 17.73 -51.72 -16.70
CA ILE A 102 17.83 -50.52 -15.86
C ILE A 102 17.93 -49.32 -16.81
N SER A 103 17.03 -48.36 -16.69
CA SER A 103 17.01 -47.14 -17.49
C SER A 103 17.47 -45.93 -16.69
N LEU A 104 18.26 -45.08 -17.35
CA LEU A 104 18.61 -43.73 -16.94
C LEU A 104 17.97 -42.76 -17.93
N GLU A 105 17.08 -41.91 -17.43
CA GLU A 105 16.16 -41.12 -18.23
C GLU A 105 16.22 -39.63 -17.81
N PRO A 106 17.24 -38.87 -18.24
CA PRO A 106 17.26 -37.42 -18.04
C PRO A 106 16.27 -36.75 -18.99
N ASN A 107 15.49 -35.82 -18.49
CA ASN A 107 14.44 -35.13 -19.24
C ASN A 107 14.51 -33.63 -19.01
N LEU A 108 14.41 -32.87 -20.09
CA LEU A 108 14.06 -31.46 -20.06
C LEU A 108 12.55 -31.35 -19.88
N ARG A 109 12.12 -30.49 -18.97
CA ARG A 109 10.71 -30.20 -18.67
C ARG A 109 10.39 -28.77 -19.11
N PHE A 110 9.24 -28.61 -19.76
CA PHE A 110 8.72 -27.32 -20.21
C PHE A 110 7.23 -27.15 -19.86
N ASN A 111 6.87 -26.00 -19.30
CA ASN A 111 5.54 -25.67 -18.80
C ASN A 111 4.91 -24.54 -19.65
N PRO A 112 4.29 -24.84 -20.82
CA PRO A 112 3.83 -23.81 -21.77
C PRO A 112 2.63 -22.98 -21.30
N ALA A 113 1.79 -23.56 -20.44
CA ALA A 113 0.55 -22.94 -19.96
C ALA A 113 0.63 -22.54 -18.47
N GLY A 114 1.85 -22.42 -17.94
CA GLY A 114 2.08 -22.18 -16.51
C GLY A 114 2.01 -23.45 -15.66
N GLU A 115 1.35 -23.34 -14.51
CA GLU A 115 1.32 -24.36 -13.45
C GLU A 115 0.58 -25.65 -13.86
N GLY A 116 1.00 -26.79 -13.32
CA GLY A 116 0.33 -28.07 -13.50
C GLY A 116 0.78 -28.81 -14.76
N PHE A 117 0.38 -28.34 -15.95
CA PHE A 117 0.69 -29.04 -17.21
C PHE A 117 2.15 -28.87 -17.62
N PHE A 118 2.83 -29.99 -17.93
CA PHE A 118 4.19 -29.97 -18.44
C PHE A 118 4.40 -30.94 -19.60
N LEU A 119 5.28 -30.56 -20.52
CA LEU A 119 5.85 -31.40 -21.55
C LEU A 119 7.25 -31.83 -21.11
N PHE A 120 7.68 -33.00 -21.54
CA PHE A 120 9.05 -33.46 -21.32
C PHE A 120 9.64 -34.14 -22.54
N LEU A 121 10.94 -33.99 -22.72
CA LEU A 121 11.71 -34.65 -23.77
C LEU A 121 13.10 -34.98 -23.26
N GLY A 122 13.66 -36.09 -23.70
CA GLY A 122 14.99 -36.48 -23.25
C GLY A 122 15.53 -37.75 -23.90
N PRO A 123 16.84 -38.00 -23.77
CA PRO A 123 17.41 -39.28 -24.15
C PRO A 123 17.06 -40.36 -23.10
N LYS A 124 17.17 -41.62 -23.53
CA LYS A 124 17.09 -42.79 -22.65
C LYS A 124 18.32 -43.65 -22.85
N LEU A 125 19.02 -43.94 -21.75
CA LEU A 125 20.09 -44.93 -21.71
C LEU A 125 19.58 -46.16 -20.98
N ASN A 126 19.67 -47.33 -21.59
CA ASN A 126 19.13 -48.56 -21.04
C ASN A 126 20.21 -49.63 -20.98
N PHE A 127 20.37 -50.24 -19.81
CA PHE A 127 21.35 -51.30 -19.55
C PHE A 127 20.62 -52.62 -19.39
N ASN A 128 20.87 -53.57 -20.29
CA ASN A 128 20.14 -54.83 -20.32
C ASN A 128 20.48 -55.67 -19.08
N ILE A 129 19.45 -56.18 -18.41
CA ILE A 129 19.59 -57.07 -17.23
C ILE A 129 18.89 -58.41 -17.43
N THR A 130 18.02 -58.53 -18.43
CA THR A 130 17.37 -59.79 -18.79
C THR A 130 17.17 -59.83 -20.30
N LYS A 131 17.46 -60.97 -20.90
CA LYS A 131 17.40 -61.20 -22.34
C LYS A 131 16.82 -62.58 -22.70
N SER A 132 15.97 -63.12 -21.84
CA SER A 132 15.42 -64.46 -22.02
C SER A 132 14.19 -64.47 -22.91
N PHE A 133 13.84 -65.66 -23.40
CA PHE A 133 12.62 -65.93 -24.14
C PHE A 133 12.05 -67.30 -23.79
N ASP A 134 10.74 -67.40 -23.94
CA ASP A 134 10.02 -68.66 -24.08
C ASP A 134 9.54 -68.81 -25.53
N TYR A 135 9.98 -69.86 -26.21
CA TYR A 135 9.64 -70.19 -27.59
C TYR A 135 8.75 -71.44 -27.63
N GLU A 136 7.50 -71.26 -28.04
CA GLU A 136 6.52 -72.34 -28.23
C GLU A 136 6.54 -72.74 -29.71
N THR A 137 6.91 -73.99 -29.98
CA THR A 137 6.72 -74.66 -31.27
C THR A 137 5.43 -75.51 -31.22
N PRO A 138 4.98 -76.11 -32.33
CA PRO A 138 3.86 -77.04 -32.31
C PRO A 138 4.05 -78.27 -31.41
N THR A 139 5.29 -78.63 -31.07
CA THR A 139 5.62 -79.88 -30.36
C THR A 139 6.26 -79.66 -28.98
N GLU A 140 6.87 -78.51 -28.72
CA GLU A 140 7.62 -78.27 -27.48
C GLU A 140 7.67 -76.79 -27.09
N LYS A 141 8.03 -76.55 -25.82
CA LYS A 141 8.32 -75.22 -25.29
C LYS A 141 9.78 -75.16 -24.86
N ILE A 142 10.51 -74.21 -25.42
CA ILE A 142 11.94 -74.02 -25.21
C ILE A 142 12.16 -72.68 -24.50
N SER A 143 12.96 -72.68 -23.43
CA SER A 143 13.40 -71.45 -22.78
C SER A 143 14.89 -71.24 -23.03
N GLY A 144 15.29 -69.99 -23.30
CA GLY A 144 16.68 -69.65 -23.56
C GLY A 144 16.93 -68.15 -23.57
N ASP A 145 18.18 -67.77 -23.81
CA ASP A 145 18.59 -66.37 -23.95
C ASP A 145 18.75 -65.99 -25.42
N PHE A 146 18.33 -64.78 -25.77
CA PHE A 146 18.61 -64.19 -27.08
C PHE A 146 20.11 -63.93 -27.24
N SER A 147 20.66 -64.29 -28.40
CA SER A 147 22.01 -63.88 -28.78
C SER A 147 22.04 -62.41 -29.21
N ASN A 148 23.20 -61.76 -29.17
CA ASN A 148 23.41 -60.42 -29.76
C ASN A 148 22.41 -59.33 -29.29
N VAL A 149 21.92 -59.43 -28.05
CA VAL A 149 21.18 -58.35 -27.39
C VAL A 149 22.16 -57.28 -26.97
N ARG A 150 21.84 -56.02 -27.29
CA ARG A 150 22.66 -54.88 -26.91
C ARG A 150 22.73 -54.78 -25.39
N SER A 151 23.94 -54.82 -24.85
CA SER A 151 24.16 -54.60 -23.41
C SER A 151 23.77 -53.17 -23.00
N THR A 152 23.93 -52.21 -23.92
CA THR A 152 23.50 -50.82 -23.74
C THR A 152 22.71 -50.35 -24.97
N ASN A 153 21.55 -49.75 -24.74
CA ASN A 153 20.63 -49.28 -25.78
C ASN A 153 20.30 -47.80 -25.55
N PHE A 154 20.49 -46.97 -26.58
CA PHE A 154 20.18 -45.55 -26.58
C PHE A 154 18.88 -45.28 -27.35
N GLY A 155 17.99 -44.50 -26.76
CA GLY A 155 16.74 -44.09 -27.39
C GLY A 155 16.33 -42.67 -26.99
N GLY A 156 15.15 -42.27 -27.43
CA GLY A 156 14.55 -40.98 -27.10
C GLY A 156 13.18 -41.15 -26.45
N GLN A 157 12.73 -40.09 -25.80
CA GLN A 157 11.36 -39.98 -25.32
C GLN A 157 10.82 -38.57 -25.45
N ILE A 158 9.50 -38.51 -25.62
CA ILE A 158 8.71 -37.31 -25.51
C ILE A 158 7.42 -37.65 -24.77
N GLY A 159 6.93 -36.75 -23.94
CA GLY A 159 5.70 -36.98 -23.22
C GLY A 159 5.14 -35.73 -22.56
N LEU A 160 4.07 -35.95 -21.82
CA LEU A 160 3.36 -34.92 -21.08
C LEU A 160 3.01 -35.42 -19.68
N GLY A 161 2.76 -34.49 -18.78
CA GLY A 161 2.25 -34.77 -17.45
C GLY A 161 1.52 -33.59 -16.84
N TYR A 162 0.87 -33.84 -15.71
CA TYR A 162 0.14 -32.81 -14.97
C TYR A 162 0.42 -32.94 -13.48
N ASP A 163 1.03 -31.94 -12.88
CA ASP A 163 1.27 -31.90 -11.43
C ASP A 163 -0.06 -31.61 -10.69
N LEU A 164 -0.48 -32.53 -9.82
CA LEU A 164 -1.60 -32.40 -8.88
C LEU A 164 -1.05 -32.20 -7.46
N PRO A 165 -1.06 -30.97 -6.93
CA PRO A 165 -0.61 -30.71 -5.55
C PRO A 165 -1.52 -31.44 -4.54
N LEU A 166 -0.93 -32.26 -3.68
CA LEU A 166 -1.63 -32.93 -2.57
C LEU A 166 -1.60 -32.10 -1.27
N THR A 167 -0.69 -31.14 -1.19
CA THR A 167 -0.54 -30.21 -0.05
C THR A 167 -0.55 -28.77 -0.53
N SER A 168 -0.99 -27.84 0.32
CA SER A 168 -0.91 -26.40 0.03
C SER A 168 0.53 -25.94 -0.25
N GLN A 169 0.69 -24.99 -1.18
CA GLN A 169 1.98 -24.35 -1.50
C GLN A 169 2.57 -23.57 -0.30
N GLU A 170 1.77 -23.32 0.75
CA GLU A 170 2.21 -22.60 1.95
C GLU A 170 2.88 -23.49 3.02
N LYS A 171 2.88 -24.82 2.84
CA LYS A 171 3.48 -25.78 3.78
C LYS A 171 4.96 -26.00 3.47
N ASN A 172 5.77 -26.23 4.52
CA ASN A 172 7.20 -26.57 4.42
C ASN A 172 7.42 -27.77 3.49
N LEU A 173 6.65 -28.83 3.72
CA LEU A 173 6.64 -30.03 2.89
C LEU A 173 5.54 -29.90 1.83
N GLN A 174 5.95 -29.85 0.58
CA GLN A 174 5.07 -29.88 -0.57
C GLN A 174 5.10 -31.27 -1.20
N ILE A 175 3.91 -31.82 -1.45
CA ILE A 175 3.71 -33.14 -2.04
C ILE A 175 2.91 -32.98 -3.33
N VAL A 176 3.39 -33.56 -4.42
CA VAL A 176 2.78 -33.50 -5.75
C VAL A 176 2.63 -34.92 -6.30
N LEU A 177 1.44 -35.22 -6.83
CA LEU A 177 1.18 -36.42 -7.62
C LEU A 177 1.09 -36.02 -9.10
N ALA A 178 1.86 -36.66 -9.97
CA ALA A 178 1.88 -36.32 -11.39
C ALA A 178 1.59 -37.55 -12.27
N PRO A 179 0.36 -37.69 -12.82
CA PRO A 179 0.14 -38.56 -13.97
C PRO A 179 0.97 -38.10 -15.17
N THR A 180 1.48 -39.07 -15.94
CA THR A 180 2.35 -38.87 -17.10
C THR A 180 1.98 -39.84 -18.24
N LEU A 181 2.15 -39.37 -19.47
CA LEU A 181 2.05 -40.16 -20.69
C LEU A 181 3.30 -39.93 -21.53
N GLY A 182 4.05 -40.99 -21.82
CA GLY A 182 5.30 -40.93 -22.57
C GLY A 182 5.28 -41.82 -23.81
N LEU A 183 5.82 -41.32 -24.91
CA LEU A 183 6.17 -42.10 -26.09
C LEU A 183 7.69 -42.27 -26.12
N HIS A 184 8.15 -43.51 -26.20
CA HIS A 184 9.56 -43.84 -26.24
C HIS A 184 9.90 -44.59 -27.53
N PHE A 185 11.03 -44.23 -28.14
CA PHE A 185 11.38 -44.68 -29.49
C PHE A 185 12.90 -44.84 -29.67
N GLY A 186 13.33 -45.40 -30.80
CA GLY A 186 14.74 -45.63 -31.12
C GLY A 186 15.39 -46.77 -30.35
N GLN A 187 14.58 -47.64 -29.72
CA GLN A 187 15.06 -48.62 -28.73
C GLN A 187 15.46 -49.97 -29.36
N GLY A 188 16.27 -49.97 -30.40
CA GLY A 188 16.71 -51.19 -31.08
C GLY A 188 17.31 -52.22 -30.12
N VAL A 189 16.78 -53.44 -30.06
CA VAL A 189 17.15 -54.44 -29.04
C VAL A 189 18.39 -55.26 -29.41
N ARG A 190 18.61 -55.54 -30.70
CA ARG A 190 19.66 -56.44 -31.20
C ARG A 190 20.49 -55.82 -32.32
N ASP A 191 21.68 -56.37 -32.53
CA ASP A 191 22.64 -55.92 -33.54
C ASP A 191 22.61 -56.71 -34.86
N ILE A 192 21.98 -57.90 -34.86
CA ILE A 192 22.00 -58.81 -36.02
C ILE A 192 20.71 -58.80 -36.85
N GLU A 193 19.59 -58.38 -36.25
CA GLU A 193 18.26 -58.41 -36.85
C GLU A 193 17.49 -57.16 -36.43
N LYS A 194 16.58 -56.70 -37.28
CA LYS A 194 15.78 -55.52 -37.00
C LYS A 194 14.79 -55.84 -35.87
N TRP A 195 15.01 -55.20 -34.72
CA TRP A 195 14.06 -55.22 -33.61
C TRP A 195 13.78 -53.79 -33.16
N ASN A 196 12.84 -53.16 -33.85
CA ASN A 196 12.36 -51.83 -33.49
C ASN A 196 11.31 -51.95 -32.38
N LEU A 197 11.49 -51.15 -31.34
CA LEU A 197 10.58 -51.08 -30.20
C LEU A 197 10.12 -49.64 -30.00
N THR A 198 8.80 -49.48 -29.99
CA THR A 198 8.11 -48.27 -29.56
C THR A 198 7.31 -48.59 -28.30
N THR A 199 7.44 -47.77 -27.27
CA THR A 199 6.72 -47.96 -26.01
C THR A 199 5.82 -46.75 -25.75
N VAL A 200 4.56 -47.01 -25.42
CA VAL A 200 3.66 -46.01 -24.82
C VAL A 200 3.61 -46.30 -23.33
N ARG A 201 4.00 -45.33 -22.49
CA ARG A 201 4.05 -45.48 -21.04
C ARG A 201 3.01 -44.59 -20.37
N PHE A 202 2.14 -45.21 -19.58
CA PHE A 202 1.25 -44.52 -18.65
C PHE A 202 1.88 -44.60 -17.26
N GLY A 203 2.29 -43.46 -16.71
CA GLY A 203 3.01 -43.41 -15.44
C GLY A 203 2.38 -42.46 -14.43
N ILE A 204 2.69 -42.67 -13.16
CA ILE A 204 2.36 -41.78 -12.04
C ILE A 204 3.65 -41.53 -11.26
N GLN A 205 3.92 -40.28 -10.91
CA GLN A 205 5.07 -39.88 -10.10
C GLN A 205 4.58 -39.22 -8.81
N LEU A 206 5.13 -39.63 -7.67
CA LEU A 206 4.93 -38.97 -6.39
C LEU A 206 6.20 -38.21 -6.02
N LYS A 207 6.07 -36.91 -5.75
CA LYS A 207 7.17 -35.97 -5.60
C LYS A 207 7.06 -35.21 -4.29
N PHE A 208 8.19 -35.03 -3.61
CA PHE A 208 8.32 -34.32 -2.35
C PHE A 208 9.34 -33.20 -2.51
N GLY A 209 8.92 -31.97 -2.24
CA GLY A 209 9.77 -30.80 -2.23
C GLY A 209 9.70 -30.15 -0.85
N SER A 210 10.82 -29.63 -0.36
CA SER A 210 10.86 -28.86 0.87
C SER A 210 11.56 -27.53 0.62
N THR A 211 10.90 -26.44 0.99
CA THR A 211 11.54 -25.15 1.19
C THR A 211 11.65 -24.91 2.69
N PRO A 212 12.86 -24.72 3.25
CA PRO A 212 12.98 -24.10 4.56
C PRO A 212 12.37 -22.71 4.42
N ILE A 213 11.16 -22.50 4.94
CA ILE A 213 10.44 -21.28 4.63
C ILE A 213 11.19 -20.09 5.22
N GLN A 214 11.52 -19.12 4.37
CA GLN A 214 11.78 -17.71 4.69
C GLN A 214 10.55 -17.00 5.34
N LYS A 215 9.75 -17.70 6.17
CA LYS A 215 8.55 -17.15 6.82
C LYS A 215 8.92 -16.29 8.02
N GLU A 216 10.11 -16.51 8.59
CA GLU A 216 10.67 -15.59 9.59
C GLU A 216 11.25 -14.32 8.97
N VAL A 217 11.71 -14.34 7.71
CA VAL A 217 12.35 -13.17 7.10
C VAL A 217 11.31 -12.13 6.65
N LEU A 218 10.21 -12.54 6.00
CA LEU A 218 9.14 -11.60 5.62
C LEU A 218 8.32 -11.07 6.82
N LYS A 219 8.18 -11.85 7.90
CA LYS A 219 7.65 -11.32 9.18
C LYS A 219 8.63 -10.38 9.88
N GLN A 220 9.93 -10.44 9.61
CA GLN A 220 10.93 -9.51 10.16
C GLN A 220 11.07 -8.22 9.33
N GLU A 221 10.58 -8.16 8.10
CA GLU A 221 10.76 -6.98 7.22
C GLU A 221 9.68 -5.90 7.37
N VAL A 222 8.51 -6.28 7.87
CA VAL A 222 7.40 -5.36 8.20
C VAL A 222 7.17 -5.38 9.70
N ASP A 223 7.58 -4.30 10.36
CA ASP A 223 7.24 -4.04 11.76
C ASP A 223 5.93 -3.28 11.84
N PHE A 224 5.12 -3.66 12.82
CA PHE A 224 3.89 -2.96 13.17
C PHE A 224 3.99 -2.56 14.63
N SER A 225 3.73 -1.30 14.93
CA SER A 225 3.72 -0.77 16.29
C SER A 225 2.49 0.10 16.51
N ILE A 226 2.03 0.08 17.76
CA ILE A 226 0.90 0.89 18.23
C ILE A 226 1.41 1.78 19.34
N GLN A 227 1.27 3.08 19.15
CA GLN A 227 1.46 4.07 20.21
C GLN A 227 0.08 4.58 20.61
N SER A 228 -0.30 4.28 21.85
CA SER A 228 -1.59 4.70 22.41
C SER A 228 -1.44 5.88 23.36
N PRO A 229 -2.47 6.73 23.46
CA PRO A 229 -2.51 7.74 24.50
C PRO A 229 -2.60 7.07 25.87
N GLN A 230 -2.02 7.68 26.90
CA GLN A 230 -2.12 7.13 28.26
C GLN A 230 -3.57 7.09 28.73
N ILE A 231 -4.32 8.16 28.43
CA ILE A 231 -5.74 8.32 28.75
C ILE A 231 -6.36 9.17 27.64
N ILE A 232 -7.54 8.78 27.16
CA ILE A 232 -8.33 9.59 26.23
C ILE A 232 -9.02 10.70 27.03
N PRO A 233 -8.75 11.99 26.77
CA PRO A 233 -9.37 13.08 27.51
C PRO A 233 -10.89 13.07 27.32
N GLY A 234 -11.63 13.19 28.44
CA GLY A 234 -13.09 13.12 28.44
C GLY A 234 -13.74 14.36 27.85
N THR A 235 -13.43 15.52 28.42
CA THR A 235 -13.75 16.84 27.86
C THR A 235 -12.60 17.78 28.19
N ARG A 236 -12.01 18.40 27.17
CA ARG A 236 -10.93 19.37 27.34
C ARG A 236 -11.42 20.75 26.97
N ARG A 237 -11.19 21.73 27.84
CA ARG A 237 -11.32 23.14 27.48
C ARG A 237 -10.04 23.58 26.80
N VAL A 238 -10.15 24.31 25.71
CA VAL A 238 -9.01 24.86 24.99
C VAL A 238 -9.15 26.37 24.91
N SER A 239 -8.10 27.10 25.27
CA SER A 239 -7.96 28.50 24.92
C SER A 239 -7.29 28.58 23.55
N GLU A 240 -8.08 28.94 22.55
CA GLU A 240 -7.66 28.93 21.15
C GLU A 240 -7.45 30.35 20.63
N THR A 241 -6.32 30.56 19.97
CA THR A 241 -5.94 31.84 19.36
C THR A 241 -6.13 31.75 17.85
N PHE A 242 -7.22 32.33 17.34
CA PHE A 242 -7.53 32.34 15.92
C PHE A 242 -6.79 33.48 15.19
N PRO A 243 -5.90 33.16 14.24
CA PRO A 243 -5.30 34.19 13.39
C PRO A 243 -6.39 34.85 12.54
N LEU A 244 -6.34 36.18 12.45
CA LEU A 244 -7.29 36.95 11.66
C LEU A 244 -6.73 37.13 10.25
N ARG A 245 -7.24 36.38 9.26
CA ARG A 245 -6.84 36.55 7.86
C ARG A 245 -7.29 37.93 7.39
N ASN A 246 -6.35 38.82 7.07
CA ASN A 246 -6.61 40.22 6.74
C ASN A 246 -7.10 40.45 5.30
N TYR A 247 -7.77 39.47 4.70
CA TYR A 247 -8.31 39.51 3.33
C TYR A 247 -9.82 39.50 3.39
N ILE A 248 -10.48 40.22 2.48
CA ILE A 248 -11.93 40.15 2.26
C ILE A 248 -12.13 39.66 0.83
N PHE A 249 -12.57 38.41 0.67
CA PHE A 249 -12.84 37.82 -0.65
C PHE A 249 -14.16 38.32 -1.21
N PHE A 250 -14.19 38.63 -2.51
CA PHE A 250 -15.37 39.12 -3.22
C PHE A 250 -15.82 38.10 -4.27
N ASP A 251 -17.12 38.06 -4.51
CA ASP A 251 -17.67 37.21 -5.56
C ASP A 251 -17.26 37.75 -6.95
N GLN A 252 -17.07 36.83 -7.89
CA GLN A 252 -16.69 37.20 -9.26
C GLN A 252 -17.71 38.17 -9.87
N ASN A 253 -17.20 39.22 -10.51
CA ASN A 253 -18.01 40.28 -11.12
C ASN A 253 -18.89 41.09 -10.14
N SER A 254 -18.58 41.07 -8.84
CA SER A 254 -19.24 41.91 -7.83
C SER A 254 -18.23 42.81 -7.13
N THR A 255 -18.61 44.08 -6.94
CA THR A 255 -17.88 45.04 -6.09
C THR A 255 -18.56 45.26 -4.74
N LYS A 256 -19.63 44.51 -4.44
CA LYS A 256 -20.34 44.54 -3.16
C LYS A 256 -19.71 43.55 -2.20
N ILE A 257 -19.63 43.94 -0.92
CA ILE A 257 -19.24 43.03 0.16
C ILE A 257 -20.19 41.83 0.14
N PRO A 258 -19.68 40.60 0.02
CA PRO A 258 -20.55 39.43 -0.03
C PRO A 258 -21.36 39.24 1.26
N SER A 259 -22.58 38.72 1.15
CA SER A 259 -23.54 38.57 2.25
C SER A 259 -23.08 37.63 3.38
N ARG A 260 -22.02 36.85 3.16
CA ARG A 260 -21.40 36.00 4.18
C ARG A 260 -20.64 36.78 5.24
N TYR A 261 -20.13 37.98 4.91
CA TYR A 261 -19.55 38.86 5.91
C TYR A 261 -20.67 39.56 6.69
N ILE A 262 -20.59 39.53 8.01
CA ILE A 262 -21.62 40.10 8.88
C ILE A 262 -21.50 41.61 8.84
N GLN A 263 -22.48 42.26 8.20
CA GLN A 263 -22.61 43.70 8.18
C GLN A 263 -23.64 44.15 9.22
N LEU A 264 -23.21 45.02 10.13
CA LEU A 264 -24.03 45.61 11.18
C LEU A 264 -24.71 46.89 10.71
N SER A 265 -25.80 47.27 11.36
CA SER A 265 -26.30 48.65 11.33
C SER A 265 -25.43 49.55 12.23
N PRO A 266 -25.46 50.89 12.04
CA PRO A 266 -24.76 51.81 12.94
C PRO A 266 -25.10 51.60 14.42
N GLU A 267 -26.38 51.35 14.75
CA GLU A 267 -26.84 51.11 16.12
C GLU A 267 -26.31 49.79 16.70
N GLN A 268 -26.15 48.77 15.85
CA GLN A 268 -25.53 47.51 16.24
C GLN A 268 -24.02 47.66 16.43
N ALA A 269 -23.35 48.43 15.56
CA ALA A 269 -21.92 48.68 15.64
C ALA A 269 -21.52 49.49 16.89
N ASP A 270 -22.37 50.41 17.36
CA ASP A 270 -22.17 51.14 18.62
C ASP A 270 -22.22 50.26 19.86
N LYS A 271 -22.92 49.12 19.79
CA LYS A 271 -22.98 48.13 20.86
C LYS A 271 -22.01 46.97 20.64
N PHE A 272 -21.44 46.87 19.45
CA PHE A 272 -20.50 45.83 19.12
C PHE A 272 -19.20 46.08 19.87
N LYS A 273 -18.74 45.04 20.53
CA LYS A 273 -17.39 44.97 21.05
C LYS A 273 -16.82 43.63 20.64
N GLU A 274 -15.55 43.60 20.25
CA GLU A 274 -14.86 42.35 19.93
C GLU A 274 -15.02 41.32 21.06
N GLU A 275 -15.06 41.77 22.32
CA GLU A 275 -15.24 40.92 23.49
C GLU A 275 -16.55 40.10 23.52
N ASN A 276 -17.58 40.58 22.85
CA ASN A 276 -18.85 39.87 22.74
C ASN A 276 -18.75 38.64 21.83
N LEU A 277 -17.69 38.52 21.02
CA LEU A 277 -17.40 37.29 20.30
C LEU A 277 -16.91 36.18 21.24
N PHE A 278 -16.58 36.46 22.50
CA PHE A 278 -16.14 35.47 23.50
C PHE A 278 -17.30 34.83 24.30
N GLU A 279 -18.55 35.27 24.05
CA GLU A 279 -19.79 34.90 24.74
C GLU A 279 -20.30 33.46 24.42
N PRO A 280 -21.29 32.91 25.17
CA PRO A 280 -21.77 31.53 25.04
C PRO A 280 -22.24 31.12 23.63
N LYS A 281 -22.53 32.08 22.75
CA LYS A 281 -22.93 31.82 21.36
C LYS A 281 -21.87 31.01 20.60
N LEU A 282 -20.58 31.29 20.77
CA LEU A 282 -19.51 30.47 20.16
C LEU A 282 -19.38 29.10 20.82
N GLN A 283 -19.72 28.97 22.10
CA GLN A 283 -19.70 27.68 22.81
C GLN A 283 -20.81 26.74 22.32
N GLN A 284 -21.88 27.27 21.73
CA GLN A 284 -22.99 26.49 21.16
C GLN A 284 -22.73 25.99 19.73
N LEU A 285 -21.75 26.57 19.02
CA LEU A 285 -21.36 26.08 17.69
C LEU A 285 -20.53 24.79 17.83
N SER A 286 -21.08 23.70 17.29
CA SER A 286 -20.37 22.43 17.16
C SER A 286 -19.27 22.55 16.10
N GLY A 287 -18.10 21.98 16.39
CA GLY A 287 -16.94 22.04 15.50
C GLY A 287 -16.13 23.34 15.56
N ARG A 288 -14.81 23.19 15.42
CA ARG A 288 -13.82 24.28 15.39
C ARG A 288 -14.02 25.22 14.19
N SER A 289 -14.29 24.66 13.02
CA SER A 289 -14.40 25.39 11.75
C SER A 289 -15.49 26.46 11.81
N ALA A 290 -16.68 26.10 12.29
CA ALA A 290 -17.80 27.02 12.45
C ALA A 290 -17.45 28.20 13.38
N ARG A 291 -16.80 27.92 14.51
CA ARG A 291 -16.36 28.98 15.45
C ARG A 291 -15.35 29.94 14.82
N GLN A 292 -14.36 29.41 14.10
CA GLN A 292 -13.35 30.25 13.44
C GLN A 292 -13.97 31.07 12.30
N MET A 293 -14.91 30.50 11.55
CA MET A 293 -15.60 31.22 10.47
C MET A 293 -16.53 32.30 11.00
N GLU A 294 -17.23 32.08 12.11
CA GLU A 294 -18.04 33.13 12.76
C GLU A 294 -17.17 34.34 13.15
N VAL A 295 -15.97 34.09 13.69
CA VAL A 295 -15.00 35.16 13.99
C VAL A 295 -14.54 35.85 12.72
N TYR A 296 -14.15 35.09 11.70
CA TYR A 296 -13.67 35.65 10.44
C TYR A 296 -14.74 36.45 9.68
N TYR A 297 -15.99 36.00 9.65
CA TYR A 297 -17.07 36.76 9.01
C TYR A 297 -17.42 38.06 9.74
N ASN A 298 -16.97 38.22 10.99
CA ASN A 298 -17.00 39.48 11.72
C ASN A 298 -15.74 40.34 11.53
N ILE A 299 -14.81 40.00 10.63
CA ILE A 299 -13.56 40.73 10.45
C ILE A 299 -13.76 42.24 10.26
N LEU A 300 -14.74 42.66 9.46
CA LEU A 300 -15.02 44.07 9.24
C LEU A 300 -15.45 44.78 10.54
N ASN A 301 -16.19 44.07 11.40
CA ASN A 301 -16.65 44.58 12.69
C ASN A 301 -15.51 44.64 13.70
N ILE A 302 -14.65 43.63 13.70
CA ILE A 302 -13.43 43.59 14.52
C ILE A 302 -12.49 44.73 14.15
N ILE A 303 -12.24 44.94 12.86
CA ILE A 303 -11.40 46.06 12.38
C ILE A 303 -12.05 47.41 12.72
N GLY A 304 -13.36 47.57 12.51
CA GLY A 304 -14.09 48.78 12.89
C GLY A 304 -13.97 49.11 14.38
N ASP A 305 -14.22 48.14 15.25
CA ASP A 305 -14.08 48.28 16.71
C ASP A 305 -12.64 48.60 17.13
N ARG A 306 -11.65 47.88 16.58
CA ARG A 306 -10.22 48.16 16.86
C ARG A 306 -9.81 49.54 16.38
N MET A 307 -10.28 50.02 15.23
CA MET A 307 -10.00 51.38 14.76
C MET A 307 -10.66 52.47 15.61
N ARG A 308 -11.80 52.18 16.27
CA ARG A 308 -12.37 53.07 17.30
C ARG A 308 -11.48 53.12 18.55
N ARG A 309 -10.96 51.97 18.99
CA ARG A 309 -10.04 51.86 20.14
C ARG A 309 -8.67 52.49 19.91
N TYR A 310 -8.16 52.43 18.68
CA TYR A 310 -6.87 53.02 18.30
C TYR A 310 -7.09 54.21 17.35
N PRO A 311 -7.35 55.44 17.88
CA PRO A 311 -7.80 56.58 17.07
C PRO A 311 -6.77 57.07 16.04
N ASP A 312 -5.48 56.82 16.27
CA ASP A 312 -4.39 57.20 15.36
C ASP A 312 -4.08 56.13 14.30
N ALA A 313 -4.66 54.93 14.43
CA ALA A 313 -4.36 53.85 13.51
C ALA A 313 -4.95 54.13 12.12
N MET A 314 -4.14 53.94 11.09
CA MET A 314 -4.55 54.05 9.69
C MET A 314 -4.53 52.68 9.03
N ILE A 315 -5.39 52.48 8.04
CA ILE A 315 -5.40 51.28 7.21
C ILE A 315 -5.34 51.64 5.73
N SER A 316 -4.76 50.73 4.95
CA SER A 316 -4.83 50.72 3.49
C SER A 316 -5.60 49.49 3.03
N LEU A 317 -6.62 49.72 2.21
CA LEU A 317 -7.46 48.70 1.59
C LEU A 317 -7.04 48.57 0.12
N ILE A 318 -6.49 47.43 -0.25
CA ILE A 318 -5.97 47.19 -1.60
C ILE A 318 -6.85 46.14 -2.26
N GLY A 319 -7.73 46.57 -3.17
CA GLY A 319 -8.61 45.66 -3.90
C GLY A 319 -7.97 45.15 -5.18
N ALA A 320 -7.91 43.84 -5.31
CA ALA A 320 -7.44 43.13 -6.48
C ALA A 320 -8.62 42.54 -7.25
N SER A 321 -8.68 42.80 -8.55
CA SER A 321 -9.67 42.19 -9.43
C SER A 321 -9.10 41.95 -10.83
N LYS A 322 -9.41 40.78 -11.39
CA LYS A 322 -9.07 40.43 -12.78
C LYS A 322 -9.74 41.37 -13.80
N GLN A 323 -10.83 42.03 -13.42
CA GLN A 323 -11.53 42.98 -14.29
C GLN A 323 -10.78 44.31 -14.47
N GLY A 324 -9.80 44.60 -13.61
CA GLY A 324 -8.98 45.80 -13.70
C GLY A 324 -8.84 46.52 -12.37
N LYS A 325 -7.94 47.51 -12.37
CA LYS A 325 -7.63 48.32 -11.18
C LYS A 325 -8.83 49.10 -10.66
N ASP A 326 -9.68 49.61 -11.56
CA ASP A 326 -10.85 50.40 -11.18
C ASP A 326 -11.87 49.55 -10.42
N THR A 327 -12.18 48.34 -10.91
CA THR A 327 -13.03 47.37 -10.19
C THR A 327 -12.44 47.01 -8.82
N GLY A 328 -11.13 46.75 -8.75
CA GLY A 328 -10.46 46.50 -7.48
C GLY A 328 -10.58 47.70 -6.52
N LYS A 329 -10.43 48.93 -7.03
CA LYS A 329 -10.59 50.15 -6.25
C LYS A 329 -12.04 50.31 -5.74
N GLU A 330 -13.04 49.96 -6.54
CA GLU A 330 -14.45 49.95 -6.14
C GLU A 330 -14.71 48.95 -4.99
N MET A 331 -14.17 47.73 -5.07
CA MET A 331 -14.26 46.75 -3.98
C MET A 331 -13.68 47.31 -2.67
N ALA A 332 -12.49 47.95 -2.75
CA ALA A 332 -11.86 48.58 -1.60
C ALA A 332 -12.70 49.76 -1.05
N ASN A 333 -13.36 50.52 -1.92
CA ASN A 333 -14.27 51.59 -1.52
C ASN A 333 -15.52 51.05 -0.80
N SER A 334 -16.10 49.93 -1.23
CA SER A 334 -17.24 49.30 -0.53
C SER A 334 -16.89 48.95 0.92
N VAL A 335 -15.69 48.40 1.17
CA VAL A 335 -15.18 48.13 2.52
C VAL A 335 -14.98 49.42 3.31
N ARG A 336 -14.39 50.46 2.69
CA ARG A 336 -14.21 51.77 3.31
C ARG A 336 -15.53 52.40 3.71
N GLU A 337 -16.52 52.39 2.82
CA GLU A 337 -17.85 52.97 3.05
C GLU A 337 -18.54 52.28 4.22
N TYR A 338 -18.44 50.96 4.33
CA TYR A 338 -18.95 50.24 5.50
C TYR A 338 -18.31 50.75 6.80
N LEU A 339 -16.97 50.81 6.88
CA LEU A 339 -16.27 51.27 8.09
C LEU A 339 -16.56 52.74 8.43
N VAL A 340 -16.69 53.60 7.42
CA VAL A 340 -17.03 55.02 7.61
C VAL A 340 -18.48 55.17 8.09
N ASN A 341 -19.44 54.55 7.39
CA ASN A 341 -20.85 54.80 7.61
C ASN A 341 -21.40 54.06 8.83
N VAL A 342 -20.88 52.85 9.11
CA VAL A 342 -21.37 51.99 10.19
C VAL A 342 -20.55 52.17 11.47
N PHE A 343 -19.22 52.27 11.35
CA PHE A 343 -18.34 52.45 12.51
C PHE A 343 -17.92 53.91 12.74
N GLY A 344 -18.33 54.86 11.90
CA GLY A 344 -18.00 56.28 12.09
C GLY A 344 -16.50 56.58 11.99
N ILE A 345 -15.74 55.72 11.31
CA ILE A 345 -14.29 55.92 11.16
C ILE A 345 -14.04 57.11 10.22
N ASN A 346 -13.17 58.03 10.63
CA ASN A 346 -12.82 59.18 9.80
C ASN A 346 -12.29 58.70 8.43
N PRO A 347 -12.88 59.12 7.29
CA PRO A 347 -12.48 58.68 5.96
C PRO A 347 -11.01 58.92 5.62
N ALA A 348 -10.34 59.89 6.25
CA ALA A 348 -8.92 60.17 6.04
C ALA A 348 -8.00 59.09 6.61
N ARG A 349 -8.49 58.25 7.54
CA ARG A 349 -7.74 57.13 8.15
C ARG A 349 -7.73 55.87 7.29
N ILE A 350 -8.53 55.83 6.22
CA ILE A 350 -8.70 54.68 5.35
C ILE A 350 -8.30 55.08 3.93
N LEU A 351 -7.14 54.60 3.49
CA LEU A 351 -6.70 54.73 2.11
C LEU A 351 -7.21 53.53 1.30
N THR A 352 -7.66 53.76 0.07
CA THR A 352 -8.07 52.69 -0.84
C THR A 352 -7.16 52.65 -2.06
N PHE A 353 -6.92 51.48 -2.63
CA PHE A 353 -6.13 51.28 -3.86
C PHE A 353 -6.74 50.15 -4.69
N GLY A 354 -6.51 50.20 -5.99
CA GLY A 354 -6.96 49.18 -6.94
C GLY A 354 -5.80 48.61 -7.73
N VAL A 355 -5.75 47.28 -7.83
CA VAL A 355 -4.71 46.52 -8.55
C VAL A 355 -5.35 45.40 -9.37
N GLU A 356 -4.65 44.90 -10.38
CA GLU A 356 -5.14 43.78 -11.20
C GLU A 356 -4.92 42.42 -10.52
N LYS A 357 -3.92 42.33 -9.66
CA LYS A 357 -3.53 41.15 -8.90
C LYS A 357 -3.05 41.57 -7.52
N PRO A 358 -3.29 40.76 -6.47
CA PRO A 358 -2.78 41.04 -5.14
C PRO A 358 -1.25 40.92 -5.12
N GLU A 359 -0.61 41.41 -4.06
CA GLU A 359 0.86 41.36 -3.89
C GLU A 359 1.38 39.92 -3.87
N ILE A 360 0.62 39.02 -3.23
CA ILE A 360 0.90 37.58 -3.18
C ILE A 360 -0.28 36.86 -3.82
N PRO A 361 -0.27 36.64 -5.15
CA PRO A 361 -1.35 35.95 -5.83
C PRO A 361 -1.32 34.44 -5.55
N SER A 362 -2.50 33.84 -5.45
CA SER A 362 -2.67 32.40 -5.44
C SER A 362 -2.51 31.83 -6.85
N TYR A 363 -2.95 32.55 -7.89
CA TYR A 363 -2.68 32.16 -9.27
C TYR A 363 -1.19 32.38 -9.61
N GLN A 364 -0.45 31.29 -9.77
CA GLN A 364 0.96 31.31 -10.16
C GLN A 364 1.12 31.20 -11.70
N PRO A 365 2.06 31.94 -12.31
CA PRO A 365 2.38 31.80 -13.74
C PRO A 365 2.75 30.35 -14.09
N GLY A 366 2.10 29.79 -15.12
CA GLY A 366 2.32 28.40 -15.52
C GLY A 366 1.54 27.36 -14.72
N GLY A 367 0.71 27.77 -13.76
CA GLY A 367 -0.23 26.88 -13.08
C GLY A 367 -1.19 26.24 -14.09
N THR A 368 -1.43 24.94 -13.94
CA THR A 368 -2.30 24.14 -14.84
C THR A 368 -3.47 23.47 -14.11
N ARG A 369 -3.48 23.52 -12.77
CA ARG A 369 -4.42 22.79 -11.93
C ARG A 369 -5.27 23.74 -11.08
N GLU A 370 -6.49 23.31 -10.76
CA GLU A 370 -7.46 24.02 -9.90
C GLU A 370 -7.62 25.53 -10.20
N LEU A 371 -7.47 25.95 -11.45
CA LEU A 371 -7.37 27.35 -11.85
C LEU A 371 -8.55 28.21 -11.38
N SER A 372 -9.76 27.66 -11.41
CA SER A 372 -10.95 28.36 -10.92
C SER A 372 -10.88 28.69 -9.43
N LEU A 373 -10.30 27.81 -8.60
CA LEU A 373 -10.19 28.00 -7.15
C LEU A 373 -9.17 29.11 -6.82
N VAL A 374 -7.99 29.05 -7.44
CA VAL A 374 -6.92 30.05 -7.19
C VAL A 374 -7.23 31.42 -7.80
N MET A 375 -8.01 31.47 -8.88
CA MET A 375 -8.46 32.74 -9.45
C MET A 375 -9.55 33.42 -8.61
N GLU A 376 -10.40 32.65 -7.95
CA GLU A 376 -11.38 33.16 -6.98
C GLU A 376 -10.69 33.81 -5.79
N GLU A 377 -9.61 33.19 -5.31
CA GLU A 377 -8.79 33.68 -4.20
C GLU A 377 -8.13 35.04 -4.46
N ASP A 378 -7.82 35.36 -5.71
CA ASP A 378 -7.17 36.63 -6.08
C ASP A 378 -8.17 37.79 -6.23
N ASN A 379 -9.47 37.52 -6.21
CA ASN A 379 -10.51 38.56 -6.22
C ASN A 379 -10.86 38.97 -4.78
N ARG A 380 -10.04 39.86 -4.20
CA ARG A 380 -10.10 40.19 -2.77
C ARG A 380 -9.66 41.62 -2.46
N VAL A 381 -9.94 42.08 -1.24
CA VAL A 381 -9.41 43.31 -0.65
C VAL A 381 -8.47 42.95 0.50
N ASP A 382 -7.21 43.35 0.38
CA ASP A 382 -6.20 43.18 1.42
C ASP A 382 -6.23 44.38 2.39
N ILE A 383 -6.30 44.11 3.69
CA ILE A 383 -6.27 45.11 4.77
C ILE A 383 -4.84 45.20 5.32
N LYS A 384 -4.17 46.33 5.10
CA LYS A 384 -2.84 46.61 5.65
C LYS A 384 -2.88 47.70 6.70
N SER A 385 -2.11 47.55 7.77
CA SER A 385 -1.90 48.61 8.77
C SER A 385 -0.46 48.63 9.26
N GLY A 386 0.04 49.82 9.57
CA GLY A 386 1.29 49.99 10.34
C GLY A 386 1.11 49.71 11.83
N ASN A 387 -0.14 49.71 12.33
CA ASN A 387 -0.45 49.31 13.70
C ASN A 387 -0.91 47.84 13.72
N LEU A 388 -0.02 46.96 14.19
CA LEU A 388 -0.27 45.52 14.24
C LEU A 388 -1.40 45.13 15.23
N ASP A 389 -1.74 46.00 16.19
CA ASP A 389 -2.83 45.76 17.14
C ASP A 389 -4.18 45.62 16.44
N LEU A 390 -4.34 46.22 15.25
CA LEU A 390 -5.53 46.04 14.43
C LEU A 390 -5.67 44.63 13.88
N LEU A 391 -4.57 43.90 13.69
CA LEU A 391 -4.53 42.59 13.05
C LEU A 391 -4.23 41.45 14.03
N LEU A 392 -4.24 41.72 15.35
CA LEU A 392 -4.01 40.70 16.36
C LEU A 392 -5.00 39.52 16.24
N PRO A 393 -4.55 38.29 16.50
CA PRO A 393 -5.44 37.14 16.62
C PRO A 393 -6.54 37.33 17.66
N VAL A 394 -7.65 36.63 17.49
CA VAL A 394 -8.80 36.63 18.40
C VAL A 394 -8.74 35.39 19.29
N LYS A 395 -8.85 35.53 20.62
CA LYS A 395 -8.72 34.42 21.57
C LYS A 395 -10.09 33.94 22.06
N ILE A 396 -10.43 32.68 21.86
CA ILE A 396 -11.69 32.10 22.36
C ILE A 396 -11.42 30.99 23.37
N ILE A 397 -12.41 30.67 24.20
CA ILE A 397 -12.40 29.45 25.01
C ILE A 397 -13.51 28.54 24.50
N ALA A 398 -13.15 27.32 24.11
CA ALA A 398 -14.09 26.33 23.60
C ALA A 398 -13.84 24.96 24.23
N ILE A 399 -14.82 24.07 24.06
CA ILE A 399 -14.61 22.64 24.30
C ILE A 399 -13.95 22.06 23.05
N GLN A 400 -12.84 21.37 23.25
CA GLN A 400 -12.14 20.63 22.20
C GLN A 400 -12.82 19.26 22.06
N GLU A 401 -13.56 19.11 20.96
CA GLU A 401 -14.14 17.83 20.56
C GLU A 401 -13.03 16.98 19.93
N ASP A 402 -12.86 15.75 20.43
CA ASP A 402 -11.93 14.74 19.92
C ASP A 402 -10.49 15.26 19.67
N PRO A 403 -9.76 15.61 20.75
CA PRO A 403 -8.46 16.21 20.62
C PRO A 403 -7.45 15.22 20.06
N ILE A 404 -6.46 15.73 19.33
CA ILE A 404 -5.63 14.90 18.46
C ILE A 404 -4.63 14.01 19.22
N ASP A 405 -4.31 14.38 20.45
CA ASP A 405 -3.55 13.56 21.41
C ASP A 405 -4.38 12.41 22.00
N ALA A 406 -5.68 12.32 21.70
CA ALA A 406 -6.50 11.14 21.95
C ALA A 406 -6.33 10.06 20.86
N ASP A 407 -5.62 10.36 19.76
CA ASP A 407 -5.42 9.41 18.68
C ASP A 407 -4.52 8.25 19.10
N VAL A 408 -4.90 7.05 18.67
CA VAL A 408 -4.00 5.90 18.62
C VAL A 408 -3.22 5.98 17.32
N VAL A 409 -1.89 5.97 17.43
CA VAL A 409 -0.98 6.04 16.30
C VAL A 409 -0.56 4.62 15.91
N PHE A 410 -0.80 4.28 14.66
CA PHE A 410 -0.46 3.01 14.06
C PHE A 410 0.69 3.22 13.09
N GLN A 411 1.80 2.54 13.30
CA GLN A 411 2.99 2.66 12.45
C GLN A 411 3.30 1.31 11.80
N VAL A 412 3.53 1.36 10.50
CA VAL A 412 3.99 0.24 9.70
C VAL A 412 5.35 0.62 9.12
N ASN A 413 6.39 -0.03 9.64
CA ASN A 413 7.73 0.12 9.10
C ASN A 413 7.99 -1.01 8.10
N ASP A 414 7.84 -0.69 6.83
CA ASP A 414 8.15 -1.55 5.70
C ASP A 414 9.45 -1.07 5.04
N SER A 415 10.57 -1.60 5.53
CA SER A 415 11.91 -1.17 5.13
C SER A 415 12.22 -1.45 3.64
N LYS A 416 11.56 -2.44 3.05
CA LYS A 416 11.77 -2.87 1.66
C LYS A 416 10.65 -2.45 0.72
N ASN A 417 9.67 -1.67 1.20
CA ASN A 417 8.53 -1.18 0.41
C ASN A 417 7.79 -2.35 -0.28
N ILE A 418 7.55 -3.43 0.46
CA ILE A 418 6.85 -4.65 0.00
C ILE A 418 5.32 -4.49 0.01
N LEU A 419 4.78 -3.63 0.87
CA LEU A 419 3.36 -3.36 0.99
C LEU A 419 2.88 -2.42 -0.11
N SER A 420 1.76 -2.77 -0.72
CA SER A 420 0.97 -1.89 -1.59
C SER A 420 -0.06 -1.07 -0.79
N SER A 421 -0.58 -1.67 0.27
CA SER A 421 -1.53 -1.06 1.20
C SER A 421 -1.62 -1.89 2.48
N TRP A 422 -2.27 -1.36 3.51
CA TRP A 422 -2.57 -2.10 4.74
C TRP A 422 -3.89 -1.64 5.35
N THR A 423 -4.55 -2.55 6.06
CA THR A 423 -5.87 -2.34 6.68
C THR A 423 -5.77 -2.72 8.15
N LEU A 424 -6.49 -2.02 9.03
CA LEU A 424 -6.65 -2.39 10.43
C LEU A 424 -8.02 -2.99 10.66
N GLN A 425 -8.07 -4.13 11.34
CA GLN A 425 -9.27 -4.67 11.96
C GLN A 425 -9.12 -4.56 13.47
N ILE A 426 -10.03 -3.83 14.10
CA ILE A 426 -10.04 -3.59 15.54
C ILE A 426 -11.27 -4.27 16.12
N THR A 427 -11.06 -5.32 16.91
CA THR A 427 -12.10 -6.16 17.50
C THR A 427 -12.21 -5.87 18.99
N ASP A 428 -13.41 -5.52 19.46
CA ASP A 428 -13.69 -5.32 20.88
C ASP A 428 -13.88 -6.65 21.63
N ALA A 429 -13.95 -6.59 22.97
CA ALA A 429 -14.17 -7.76 23.82
C ALA A 429 -15.52 -8.50 23.56
N LYS A 430 -16.47 -7.85 22.88
CA LYS A 430 -17.78 -8.42 22.49
C LYS A 430 -17.72 -9.10 21.11
N GLY A 431 -16.59 -9.04 20.41
CA GLY A 431 -16.38 -9.59 19.07
C GLY A 431 -16.78 -8.65 17.92
N THR A 432 -17.16 -7.40 18.21
CA THR A 432 -17.50 -6.41 17.19
C THR A 432 -16.22 -5.89 16.53
N THR A 433 -16.12 -6.02 15.21
CA THR A 433 -14.92 -5.62 14.46
C THR A 433 -15.19 -4.36 13.64
N LYS A 434 -14.35 -3.34 13.82
CA LYS A 434 -14.28 -2.13 12.98
C LYS A 434 -13.09 -2.23 12.04
N THR A 435 -13.27 -1.82 10.79
CA THR A 435 -12.22 -1.87 9.76
C THR A 435 -11.82 -0.47 9.34
N PHE A 436 -10.52 -0.21 9.25
CA PHE A 436 -9.95 1.07 8.80
C PHE A 436 -8.92 0.86 7.70
N GLY A 437 -8.90 1.74 6.69
CA GLY A 437 -8.07 1.62 5.49
C GLY A 437 -8.89 1.19 4.26
N PRO A 438 -8.23 0.71 3.18
CA PRO A 438 -6.79 0.48 3.08
C PRO A 438 -5.99 1.79 3.07
N PHE A 439 -4.87 1.78 3.79
CA PHE A 439 -3.92 2.87 3.88
C PHE A 439 -2.69 2.57 3.03
N ILE A 440 -2.05 3.61 2.49
CA ILE A 440 -0.81 3.53 1.71
C ILE A 440 0.36 4.25 2.37
N THR A 441 0.10 4.93 3.49
CA THR A 441 1.08 5.67 4.28
C THR A 441 1.82 4.73 5.23
N LYS A 442 2.93 5.19 5.82
CA LYS A 442 3.66 4.44 6.86
C LYS A 442 3.07 4.60 8.26
N GLN A 443 2.20 5.58 8.45
CA GLN A 443 1.64 5.92 9.75
C GLN A 443 0.23 6.44 9.57
N GLU A 444 -0.70 5.95 10.39
CA GLU A 444 -2.07 6.44 10.47
C GLU A 444 -2.45 6.72 11.91
N ARG A 445 -3.40 7.64 12.07
CA ARG A 445 -3.97 8.01 13.36
C ARG A 445 -5.45 7.75 13.34
N ILE A 446 -5.94 7.06 14.35
CA ILE A 446 -7.37 6.82 14.54
C ILE A 446 -7.75 7.33 15.92
N SER A 447 -8.82 8.13 15.98
CA SER A 447 -9.33 8.65 17.24
C SER A 447 -9.57 7.52 18.25
N GLY A 448 -9.01 7.66 19.44
CA GLY A 448 -9.28 6.76 20.55
C GLY A 448 -10.77 6.74 20.90
N ASN A 449 -11.48 7.89 20.78
CA ASN A 449 -12.93 7.95 20.96
C ASN A 449 -13.67 7.14 19.90
N GLN A 450 -13.20 7.14 18.65
CA GLN A 450 -13.80 6.33 17.58
C GLN A 450 -13.61 4.83 17.82
N ILE A 451 -12.47 4.42 18.38
CA ILE A 451 -12.20 3.03 18.76
C ILE A 451 -13.07 2.64 19.97
N LEU A 452 -12.97 3.41 21.06
CA LEU A 452 -13.62 3.18 22.34
C LEU A 452 -15.16 3.24 22.25
N GLY A 453 -15.69 4.15 21.43
CA GLY A 453 -17.12 4.35 21.25
C GLY A 453 -17.76 4.98 22.48
N LYS A 454 -18.71 4.26 23.11
CA LYS A 454 -19.47 4.73 24.28
C LYS A 454 -18.95 4.17 25.61
N GLU A 455 -17.97 3.27 25.55
CA GLU A 455 -17.41 2.64 26.75
C GLU A 455 -16.42 3.61 27.41
N GLU A 456 -16.22 3.51 28.73
CA GLU A 456 -15.21 4.30 29.45
C GLU A 456 -13.84 3.60 29.43
N ILE A 457 -13.83 2.27 29.30
CA ILE A 457 -12.64 1.44 29.23
C ILE A 457 -12.88 0.23 28.32
N GLY A 458 -11.87 -0.18 27.58
CA GLY A 458 -11.98 -1.33 26.68
C GLY A 458 -10.64 -1.97 26.34
N ASP A 459 -10.66 -3.30 26.19
CA ASP A 459 -9.57 -4.09 25.64
C ASP A 459 -9.91 -4.47 24.20
N TYR A 460 -8.95 -4.27 23.29
CA TYR A 460 -9.10 -4.44 21.85
C TYR A 460 -8.01 -5.37 21.29
N GLN A 461 -8.42 -6.27 20.40
CA GLN A 461 -7.50 -7.01 19.53
C GLN A 461 -7.38 -6.27 18.21
N ILE A 462 -6.15 -5.97 17.81
CA ILE A 462 -5.85 -5.20 16.60
C ILE A 462 -5.09 -6.10 15.65
N VAL A 463 -5.65 -6.27 14.46
CA VAL A 463 -5.10 -7.07 13.37
C VAL A 463 -4.78 -6.13 12.21
N MET A 464 -3.49 -5.89 11.97
CA MET A 464 -3.02 -5.24 10.75
C MET A 464 -2.93 -6.29 9.65
N ILE A 465 -3.55 -6.00 8.51
CA ILE A 465 -3.55 -6.83 7.30
C ILE A 465 -2.90 -6.01 6.17
N GLY A 466 -1.62 -6.25 5.92
CA GLY A 466 -0.87 -5.66 4.82
C GLY A 466 -1.08 -6.44 3.54
N LYS A 467 -1.46 -5.76 2.46
CA LYS A 467 -1.49 -6.33 1.10
C LYS A 467 -0.18 -5.98 0.41
N THR A 468 0.62 -6.98 0.10
CA THR A 468 1.88 -6.82 -0.61
C THR A 468 1.66 -6.53 -2.09
N LYS A 469 2.69 -6.00 -2.77
CA LYS A 469 2.65 -5.71 -4.21
C LYS A 469 2.45 -6.95 -5.09
N ASP A 470 2.83 -8.13 -4.59
CA ASP A 470 2.59 -9.43 -5.24
C ASP A 470 1.17 -10.00 -5.01
N GLY A 471 0.32 -9.28 -4.26
CA GLY A 471 -1.06 -9.68 -3.95
C GLY A 471 -1.21 -10.61 -2.74
N SER A 472 -0.13 -11.03 -2.09
CA SER A 472 -0.18 -11.78 -0.84
C SER A 472 -0.57 -10.89 0.37
N THR A 473 -0.77 -11.50 1.54
CA THR A 473 -1.18 -10.79 2.75
C THR A 473 -0.23 -11.08 3.91
N ILE A 474 0.10 -10.03 4.66
CA ILE A 474 0.90 -10.08 5.87
C ILE A 474 0.02 -9.64 7.03
N THR A 475 -0.07 -10.48 8.07
CA THR A 475 -0.87 -10.18 9.25
C THR A 475 0.01 -9.95 10.48
N LYS A 476 -0.25 -8.87 11.21
CA LYS A 476 0.35 -8.57 12.51
C LYS A 476 -0.75 -8.33 13.54
N GLU A 477 -0.60 -8.92 14.72
CA GLU A 477 -1.59 -8.81 15.78
C GLU A 477 -0.99 -8.15 17.01
N GLN A 478 -1.73 -7.24 17.63
CA GLN A 478 -1.41 -6.61 18.90
C GLN A 478 -2.66 -6.44 19.76
N LYS A 479 -2.45 -6.22 21.05
CA LYS A 479 -3.52 -5.89 21.99
C LYS A 479 -3.36 -4.43 22.42
N LEU A 480 -4.49 -3.76 22.58
CA LEU A 480 -4.55 -2.38 23.04
C LEU A 480 -5.60 -2.25 24.12
N ARG A 481 -5.26 -1.55 25.20
CA ARG A 481 -6.22 -1.13 26.22
C ARG A 481 -6.38 0.38 26.11
N LEU A 482 -7.63 0.84 26.06
CA LEU A 482 -7.98 2.26 26.06
C LEU A 482 -8.84 2.57 27.28
N ALA A 483 -8.62 3.73 27.86
CA ALA A 483 -9.40 4.26 28.97
C ALA A 483 -9.63 5.75 28.77
N LYS A 484 -10.82 6.23 29.13
CA LYS A 484 -11.19 7.64 29.11
C LYS A 484 -10.93 8.28 30.48
N ALA A 485 -10.57 9.55 30.49
CA ALA A 485 -10.33 10.30 31.71
C ALA A 485 -11.64 10.50 32.48
N GLU A 486 -11.59 10.33 33.80
CA GLU A 486 -12.71 10.70 34.68
C GLU A 486 -12.75 12.23 34.84
N GLY A 487 -13.82 12.84 34.36
CA GLY A 487 -14.06 14.28 34.51
C GLY A 487 -13.37 15.20 33.50
N PRO A 488 -13.68 16.52 33.53
CA PRO A 488 -13.01 17.51 32.69
C PRO A 488 -11.58 17.76 33.20
N GLU A 489 -10.65 18.03 32.28
CA GLU A 489 -9.29 18.45 32.66
C GLU A 489 -9.34 19.78 33.43
N GLU A 490 -8.57 19.86 34.53
CA GLU A 490 -8.55 21.03 35.42
C GLU A 490 -7.92 22.27 34.75
N GLN A 491 -6.90 22.08 33.92
CA GLN A 491 -6.25 23.16 33.18
C GLN A 491 -6.64 23.12 31.70
N PRO A 492 -7.01 24.27 31.10
CA PRO A 492 -7.30 24.30 29.68
C PRO A 492 -6.02 24.12 28.87
N GLY A 493 -6.10 23.30 27.81
CA GLY A 493 -5.06 23.29 26.78
C GLY A 493 -4.99 24.65 26.07
N LEU A 494 -3.86 24.93 25.42
CA LEU A 494 -3.69 26.12 24.59
C LEU A 494 -3.57 25.70 23.13
N ARG A 495 -4.26 26.43 22.24
CA ARG A 495 -4.16 26.19 20.80
C ARG A 495 -3.80 27.46 20.07
N TYR A 496 -2.80 27.36 19.22
CA TYR A 496 -2.38 28.43 18.32
C TYR A 496 -2.44 27.96 16.88
N SER A 497 -2.60 28.88 15.94
CA SER A 497 -2.49 28.58 14.51
C SER A 497 -1.66 29.65 13.83
N ILE A 498 -0.77 29.22 12.95
CA ILE A 498 -0.03 30.09 12.03
C ILE A 498 -0.52 29.83 10.61
N LEU A 499 -0.62 30.87 9.80
CA LEU A 499 -1.19 30.78 8.46
C LEU A 499 -0.13 30.95 7.38
N PHE A 500 -0.29 30.28 6.25
CA PHE A 500 0.66 30.36 5.15
C PHE A 500 -0.01 30.92 3.89
N GLU A 501 0.82 31.55 3.05
CA GLU A 501 0.45 31.89 1.69
C GLU A 501 0.60 30.67 0.77
N PHE A 502 0.04 30.77 -0.44
CA PHE A 502 0.07 29.70 -1.43
C PHE A 502 1.50 29.24 -1.77
N ASP A 503 1.74 27.93 -1.69
CA ASP A 503 2.99 27.22 -2.07
C ASP A 503 4.31 27.81 -1.53
N GLN A 504 4.26 28.64 -0.48
CA GLN A 504 5.47 29.16 0.16
C GLN A 504 5.86 28.27 1.36
N SER A 505 6.98 27.57 1.23
CA SER A 505 7.65 26.88 2.35
C SER A 505 8.48 27.82 3.22
N LYS A 506 8.87 29.00 2.71
CA LYS A 506 9.87 29.89 3.35
C LYS A 506 9.39 30.73 4.55
N THR A 507 8.25 30.44 5.16
CA THR A 507 7.50 31.40 6.00
C THR A 507 7.37 31.06 7.49
N VAL A 508 7.89 29.93 8.01
CA VAL A 508 7.92 29.76 9.49
C VAL A 508 8.77 30.86 10.14
N ALA A 509 9.85 31.31 9.48
CA ALA A 509 10.70 32.41 9.94
C ALA A 509 9.91 33.73 10.16
N THR A 510 8.85 34.01 9.38
CA THR A 510 8.03 35.21 9.59
C THR A 510 7.21 35.14 10.87
N TYR A 511 6.97 33.93 11.39
CA TYR A 511 6.29 33.68 12.66
C TYR A 511 7.26 33.50 13.83
N GLU A 512 8.58 33.59 13.63
CA GLU A 512 9.56 33.33 14.70
C GLU A 512 9.34 34.24 15.92
N LYS A 513 9.00 35.51 15.71
CA LYS A 513 8.65 36.43 16.79
C LYS A 513 7.39 35.99 17.55
N PHE A 514 6.35 35.60 16.83
CA PHE A 514 5.11 35.09 17.45
C PHE A 514 5.36 33.79 18.23
N LEU A 515 6.10 32.85 17.65
CA LEU A 515 6.43 31.59 18.30
C LEU A 515 7.28 31.81 19.55
N SER A 516 8.29 32.67 19.49
CA SER A 516 9.21 32.95 20.61
C SER A 516 8.60 33.82 21.71
N GLU A 517 7.83 34.85 21.37
CA GLU A 517 7.32 35.83 22.35
C GLU A 517 5.90 35.52 22.84
N VAL A 518 5.11 34.73 22.10
CA VAL A 518 3.70 34.44 22.45
C VAL A 518 3.48 32.97 22.78
N VAL A 519 4.00 32.04 21.97
CA VAL A 519 3.74 30.60 22.15
C VAL A 519 4.68 29.98 23.18
N VAL A 520 6.00 30.15 23.03
CA VAL A 520 7.01 29.54 23.91
C VAL A 520 6.84 29.92 25.39
N PRO A 521 6.48 31.16 25.77
CA PRO A 521 6.28 31.51 27.17
C PRO A 521 5.14 30.73 27.83
N THR A 522 4.13 30.28 27.07
CA THR A 522 2.94 29.61 27.60
C THR A 522 3.08 28.09 27.74
N ILE A 523 4.16 27.48 27.24
CA ILE A 523 4.44 26.04 27.37
C ILE A 523 5.01 25.74 28.76
N PRO A 524 4.33 25.00 29.67
CA PRO A 524 4.91 24.64 30.96
C PRO A 524 6.02 23.58 30.83
N GLU A 525 6.81 23.40 31.89
CA GLU A 525 7.80 22.31 31.95
C GLU A 525 7.08 20.96 31.99
N GLY A 526 7.57 19.96 31.24
CA GLY A 526 6.91 18.65 31.16
C GLY A 526 5.67 18.57 30.25
N ALA A 527 5.25 19.69 29.65
CA ALA A 527 4.10 19.74 28.74
C ALA A 527 4.28 18.85 27.51
N SER A 528 3.16 18.46 26.90
CA SER A 528 3.14 17.84 25.58
C SER A 528 2.68 18.84 24.53
N VAL A 529 3.45 18.99 23.45
CA VAL A 529 3.19 19.93 22.37
C VAL A 529 2.92 19.14 21.09
N VAL A 530 1.70 19.22 20.58
CA VAL A 530 1.31 18.58 19.31
C VAL A 530 1.28 19.63 18.20
N ILE A 531 2.06 19.41 17.15
CA ILE A 531 2.21 20.34 16.04
C ILE A 531 1.81 19.63 14.77
N HIS A 532 0.72 20.08 14.14
CA HIS A 532 0.23 19.43 12.95
C HIS A 532 -0.06 20.41 11.81
N GLY A 533 0.51 20.09 10.64
CA GLY A 533 0.41 20.91 9.44
C GLY A 533 -0.70 20.45 8.51
N HIS A 534 -1.26 21.40 7.78
CA HIS A 534 -2.33 21.19 6.79
C HIS A 534 -2.08 22.00 5.52
N THR A 535 -2.69 21.57 4.43
CA THR A 535 -2.81 22.32 3.17
C THR A 535 -4.27 22.42 2.76
N ASP A 536 -4.53 23.29 1.80
CA ASP A 536 -5.78 23.26 1.04
C ASP A 536 -5.74 22.17 -0.04
N ILE A 537 -6.81 22.10 -0.83
CA ILE A 537 -7.01 21.12 -1.92
C ILE A 537 -6.30 21.49 -3.24
N VAL A 538 -5.47 22.54 -3.23
CA VAL A 538 -4.82 23.03 -4.45
C VAL A 538 -3.43 22.42 -4.55
N GLY A 539 -3.10 21.84 -5.72
CA GLY A 539 -1.80 21.24 -5.96
C GLY A 539 -1.85 19.71 -6.11
N GLU A 540 -0.72 19.07 -5.83
CA GLU A 540 -0.58 17.62 -5.90
C GLU A 540 -0.53 17.04 -4.48
N GLU A 541 -1.31 15.98 -4.24
CA GLU A 541 -1.54 15.43 -2.90
C GLU A 541 -0.23 15.04 -2.18
N SER A 542 0.72 14.42 -2.88
CA SER A 542 2.00 14.00 -2.28
C SER A 542 2.91 15.18 -1.93
N HIS A 543 2.92 16.23 -2.76
CA HIS A 543 3.56 17.51 -2.47
C HIS A 543 2.92 18.20 -1.26
N ASN A 544 1.59 18.23 -1.20
CA ASN A 544 0.83 18.84 -0.10
C ASN A 544 1.09 18.15 1.24
N LEU A 545 1.14 16.82 1.24
CA LEU A 545 1.53 16.04 2.42
C LEU A 545 2.98 16.35 2.84
N THR A 546 3.92 16.44 1.90
CA THR A 546 5.32 16.79 2.19
C THR A 546 5.45 18.21 2.74
N LEU A 547 4.76 19.18 2.15
CA LEU A 547 4.76 20.59 2.52
C LEU A 547 4.22 20.79 3.95
N SER A 548 3.08 20.18 4.28
CA SER A 548 2.50 20.26 5.62
C SER A 548 3.40 19.64 6.69
N ASN A 549 4.03 18.49 6.41
CA ASN A 549 5.00 17.86 7.31
C ASN A 549 6.22 18.78 7.56
N ASN A 550 6.78 19.36 6.49
CA ASN A 550 7.93 20.25 6.61
C ASN A 550 7.60 21.50 7.45
N ARG A 551 6.43 22.13 7.22
CA ARG A 551 5.98 23.29 8.00
C ARG A 551 5.80 22.96 9.49
N ALA A 552 5.24 21.79 9.80
CA ALA A 552 5.09 21.33 11.18
C ALA A 552 6.47 21.11 11.84
N GLN A 553 7.40 20.46 11.13
CA GLN A 553 8.75 20.20 11.63
C GLN A 553 9.58 21.47 11.83
N GLU A 554 9.51 22.43 10.91
CA GLU A 554 10.17 23.73 11.06
C GLU A 554 9.63 24.50 12.27
N THR A 555 8.31 24.48 12.48
CA THR A 555 7.66 25.10 13.64
C THR A 555 8.16 24.46 14.94
N MET A 556 8.23 23.13 14.99
CA MET A 556 8.78 22.40 16.13
C MET A 556 10.23 22.80 16.41
N ASN A 557 11.07 22.88 15.38
CA ASN A 557 12.48 23.27 15.52
C ASN A 557 12.66 24.67 16.10
N VAL A 558 11.82 25.64 15.72
CA VAL A 558 11.81 26.99 16.30
C VAL A 558 11.42 26.92 17.78
N ILE A 559 10.29 26.30 18.11
CA ILE A 559 9.81 26.19 19.50
C ILE A 559 10.85 25.49 20.38
N GLN A 560 11.38 24.35 19.94
CA GLN A 560 12.39 23.59 20.67
C GLN A 560 13.66 24.41 20.94
N ARG A 561 14.13 25.20 19.96
CA ARG A 561 15.28 26.08 20.13
C ARG A 561 15.02 27.15 21.20
N GLU A 562 13.85 27.79 21.16
CA GLU A 562 13.52 28.85 22.10
C GLU A 562 13.21 28.32 23.51
N LEU A 563 12.61 27.13 23.64
CA LEU A 563 12.46 26.44 24.92
C LEU A 563 13.81 26.13 25.57
N ASN A 564 14.79 25.65 24.77
CA ASN A 564 16.14 25.38 25.24
C ASN A 564 16.82 26.66 25.75
N LYS A 565 16.66 27.79 25.05
CA LYS A 565 17.15 29.11 25.51
C LYS A 565 16.48 29.56 26.80
N ALA A 566 15.17 29.29 26.94
CA ALA A 566 14.40 29.61 28.13
C ALA A 566 14.64 28.63 29.31
N GLY A 567 15.45 27.58 29.12
CA GLY A 567 15.76 26.60 30.16
C GLY A 567 14.60 25.65 30.51
N LYS A 568 13.55 25.58 29.70
CA LYS A 568 12.41 24.67 29.91
C LYS A 568 12.79 23.26 29.48
N LYS A 569 12.54 22.26 30.34
CA LYS A 569 12.93 20.86 30.11
C LYS A 569 11.71 19.94 29.98
N TYR A 570 11.98 18.70 29.56
CA TYR A 570 11.01 17.60 29.53
C TYR A 570 9.75 17.82 28.67
N VAL A 571 9.76 18.84 27.81
CA VAL A 571 8.68 19.07 26.83
C VAL A 571 8.72 17.96 25.78
N ARG A 572 7.58 17.30 25.55
CA ARG A 572 7.43 16.24 24.54
C ARG A 572 6.81 16.83 23.29
N PHE A 573 7.34 16.48 22.12
CA PHE A 573 6.80 16.90 20.84
C PHE A 573 6.17 15.73 20.10
N ASP A 574 4.98 15.97 19.54
CA ASP A 574 4.35 15.11 18.56
C ASP A 574 4.10 15.93 17.29
N THR A 575 4.72 15.58 16.17
CA THR A 575 4.77 16.44 14.98
C THR A 575 4.51 15.66 13.70
N TYR A 576 3.59 16.15 12.85
CA TYR A 576 3.19 15.50 11.60
C TYR A 576 2.40 16.45 10.68
N GLY A 577 2.19 16.06 9.43
CA GLY A 577 1.38 16.79 8.45
C GLY A 577 0.28 15.90 7.87
N PHE A 578 -0.87 16.50 7.59
CA PHE A 578 -2.04 15.84 7.00
C PHE A 578 -2.22 16.14 5.50
N GLY A 579 -1.46 17.08 4.95
CA GLY A 579 -1.72 17.58 3.60
C GLY A 579 -3.15 18.07 3.47
N GLU A 580 -3.83 17.58 2.44
CA GLU A 580 -5.21 17.91 2.09
C GLU A 580 -6.23 16.86 2.54
N ASP A 581 -5.87 15.95 3.45
CA ASP A 581 -6.75 14.86 3.92
C ASP A 581 -8.10 15.41 4.45
N PRO A 582 -9.23 15.15 3.76
CA PRO A 582 -10.52 15.72 4.14
C PRO A 582 -11.03 15.24 5.51
N ARG A 583 -10.48 14.13 6.05
CA ARG A 583 -10.83 13.62 7.38
C ARG A 583 -10.24 14.46 8.51
N ARG A 584 -9.19 15.24 8.21
CA ARG A 584 -8.39 16.01 9.17
C ARG A 584 -8.28 17.49 8.82
N ALA A 585 -8.70 17.88 7.61
CA ALA A 585 -8.75 19.25 7.15
C ALA A 585 -9.55 20.14 8.12
N PRO A 586 -9.01 21.29 8.56
CA PRO A 586 -9.73 22.20 9.44
C PRO A 586 -11.01 22.78 8.82
N PHE A 587 -11.08 22.91 7.48
CA PHE A 587 -12.20 23.47 6.71
C PHE A 587 -12.46 22.69 5.42
N GLU A 588 -13.63 22.90 4.81
CA GLU A 588 -14.12 22.11 3.67
C GLU A 588 -13.57 22.53 2.30
N ASN A 589 -12.68 23.55 2.22
CA ASN A 589 -12.09 24.10 0.99
C ASN A 589 -13.08 24.70 -0.03
N ARG A 590 -14.36 24.91 0.33
CA ARG A 590 -15.38 25.40 -0.59
C ARG A 590 -15.17 26.86 -0.96
N LEU A 591 -14.87 27.69 0.03
CA LEU A 591 -14.66 29.13 -0.13
C LEU A 591 -13.18 29.50 -0.10
N PRO A 592 -12.76 30.62 -0.73
CA PRO A 592 -11.39 31.11 -0.66
C PRO A 592 -10.85 31.19 0.76
N GLU A 593 -11.62 31.79 1.67
CA GLU A 593 -11.26 31.92 3.08
C GLU A 593 -10.97 30.57 3.75
N GLU A 594 -11.77 29.54 3.48
CA GLU A 594 -11.55 28.19 4.00
C GLU A 594 -10.21 27.61 3.52
N ARG A 595 -9.89 27.78 2.23
CA ARG A 595 -8.60 27.34 1.66
C ARG A 595 -7.43 28.06 2.33
N PHE A 596 -7.53 29.38 2.51
CA PHE A 596 -6.51 30.16 3.21
C PHE A 596 -6.33 29.79 4.69
N TYR A 597 -7.38 29.30 5.35
CA TYR A 597 -7.30 28.80 6.72
C TYR A 597 -6.84 27.34 6.81
N ASN A 598 -7.02 26.54 5.76
CA ASN A 598 -6.45 25.21 5.64
C ASN A 598 -4.94 25.23 5.39
N ARG A 599 -4.40 26.31 4.80
CA ARG A 599 -2.96 26.57 4.74
C ARG A 599 -2.41 26.96 6.12
N THR A 600 -2.32 26.01 7.04
CA THR A 600 -2.01 26.30 8.45
C THR A 600 -1.14 25.25 9.12
N VAL A 601 -0.45 25.66 10.18
CA VAL A 601 0.06 24.76 11.22
C VAL A 601 -0.67 25.08 12.51
N ILE A 602 -1.22 24.05 13.15
CA ILE A 602 -1.91 24.13 14.43
C ILE A 602 -0.95 23.58 15.51
N ILE A 603 -0.86 24.32 16.62
CA ILE A 603 0.01 24.01 17.76
C ILE A 603 -0.89 23.85 18.97
N ASP A 604 -1.00 22.64 19.48
CA ASP A 604 -1.68 22.31 20.73
C ASP A 604 -0.66 22.13 21.84
N ILE A 605 -0.89 22.79 22.97
CA ILE A 605 -0.10 22.66 24.19
C ILE A 605 -0.99 22.03 25.24
N ILE A 606 -0.58 20.87 25.72
CA ILE A 606 -1.26 20.06 26.71
C ILE A 606 -0.42 20.15 27.99
N PRO A 607 -0.96 20.77 29.05
CA PRO A 607 -0.21 21.06 30.28
C PRO A 607 0.22 19.83 31.06
#